data_AF-A0A349S5F5-F1
#
_entry.id   AF-A0A349S5F5-F1
#
_cell.length_a   1.000
_cell.length_b   1.000
_cell.length_c   1.000
_cell.angle_alpha   90.00
_cell.angle_beta   90.00
_cell.angle_gamma   90.00
#
_symmetry.space_group_name_H-M   'P 1'
#
loop_
_entity.id
_entity.type
_entity.pdbx_description
1 polymer ?
#
loop_
_entity_poly.entity_id
_entity_poly.type
_entity_poly.pdbx_seq_one_letter_code
_entity_poly.pdbx_strand_id
1 'polypeptide(L)'
;MASDSTPLSPIDNGLPQPLQTEAIIALTQLTAIVVTGKENTTYLNSLLTNDITQLTDEKAQYSGLCNPKGRLIASFIILKKATTYYLVIDKSLAQSVVADLLRFRFRSQVDITPLPSSYCCYGLNMAHT
;
A
#
# COMPACT_ATOMS: atom_id res chain seq x y z
N MET A 1 8.30 -45.78 -38.31
CA MET A 1 7.86 -45.60 -36.91
C MET A 1 8.11 -44.15 -36.55
N ALA A 2 7.16 -43.27 -36.86
CA ALA A 2 7.25 -41.86 -36.49
C ALA A 2 6.67 -41.71 -35.08
N SER A 3 7.48 -41.12 -34.20
CA SER A 3 7.18 -40.80 -32.82
C SER A 3 6.05 -39.76 -32.74
N ASP A 4 4.88 -40.23 -32.33
CA ASP A 4 3.74 -39.36 -31.98
C ASP A 4 4.08 -38.64 -30.66
N SER A 5 4.44 -37.37 -30.78
CA SER A 5 4.66 -36.46 -29.66
C SER A 5 3.86 -35.20 -29.92
N THR A 6 2.54 -35.33 -29.84
CA THR A 6 1.64 -34.19 -29.73
C THR A 6 2.01 -33.45 -28.43
N PRO A 7 2.40 -32.16 -28.48
CA PRO A 7 2.63 -31.42 -27.25
C PRO A 7 1.30 -31.28 -26.51
N LEU A 8 1.29 -31.68 -25.24
CA LEU A 8 0.19 -31.42 -24.31
C LEU A 8 -0.16 -29.94 -24.38
N SER A 9 -1.40 -29.62 -24.76
CA SER A 9 -1.93 -28.25 -24.74
C SER A 9 -1.77 -27.65 -23.33
N PRO A 10 -1.39 -26.37 -23.21
CA PRO A 10 -1.27 -25.72 -21.91
C PRO A 10 -2.62 -25.79 -21.18
N ILE A 11 -2.57 -26.21 -19.91
CA ILE A 11 -3.72 -26.22 -19.01
C ILE A 11 -4.22 -24.77 -18.92
N ASP A 12 -5.44 -24.54 -19.38
CA ASP A 12 -6.17 -23.29 -19.22
C ASP A 12 -6.44 -23.07 -17.71
N ASN A 13 -5.44 -22.53 -17.02
CA ASN A 13 -5.62 -22.02 -15.68
C ASN A 13 -6.54 -20.81 -15.81
N GLY A 14 -7.83 -20.99 -15.53
CA GLY A 14 -8.90 -19.97 -15.58
C GLY A 14 -8.72 -18.77 -14.64
N LEU A 15 -7.48 -18.35 -14.41
CA LEU A 15 -7.14 -17.01 -13.96
C LEU A 15 -7.64 -16.05 -15.04
N PRO A 16 -8.43 -15.02 -14.68
CA PRO A 16 -8.86 -14.02 -15.65
C PRO A 16 -7.63 -13.47 -16.35
N GLN A 17 -7.62 -13.58 -17.69
CA GLN A 17 -6.60 -12.98 -18.54
C GLN A 17 -6.46 -11.50 -18.14
N PRO A 18 -5.24 -10.96 -18.02
CA PRO A 18 -5.06 -9.56 -17.65
C PRO A 18 -5.90 -8.69 -18.58
N LEU A 19 -6.66 -7.76 -18.01
CA LEU A 19 -7.49 -6.83 -18.77
C LEU A 19 -6.59 -6.14 -19.80
N GLN A 20 -6.68 -6.52 -21.08
CA GLN A 20 -5.92 -5.91 -22.17
C GLN A 20 -6.49 -4.55 -22.58
N THR A 21 -7.36 -3.99 -21.75
CA THR A 21 -8.07 -2.73 -22.00
C THR A 21 -7.54 -1.67 -21.06
N GLU A 22 -7.19 -0.52 -21.65
CA GLU A 22 -6.87 0.68 -20.90
C GLU A 22 -8.11 1.10 -20.09
N ALA A 23 -7.94 1.28 -18.79
CA ALA A 23 -9.04 1.59 -17.90
C ALA A 23 -8.60 2.51 -16.77
N ILE A 24 -9.49 3.43 -16.41
CA ILE A 24 -9.40 4.23 -15.20
C ILE A 24 -10.49 3.73 -14.26
N ILE A 25 -10.10 3.25 -13.08
CA ILE A 25 -11.02 2.65 -12.11
C ILE A 25 -10.96 3.50 -10.84
N ALA A 26 -12.11 4.00 -10.40
CA ALA A 26 -12.23 4.65 -9.11
C ALA A 26 -12.11 3.59 -8.00
N LEU A 27 -11.09 3.72 -7.14
CA LEU A 27 -10.84 2.84 -6.01
C LEU A 27 -11.45 3.46 -4.75
N THR A 28 -12.77 3.59 -4.74
CA THR A 28 -13.52 4.32 -3.70
C THR A 28 -13.41 3.71 -2.30
N GLN A 29 -13.00 2.44 -2.22
CA GLN A 29 -12.72 1.73 -0.98
C GLN A 29 -11.37 2.11 -0.37
N LEU A 30 -10.45 2.71 -1.14
CA LEU A 30 -9.13 3.11 -0.66
C LEU A 30 -9.12 4.58 -0.24
N THR A 31 -8.25 4.87 0.72
CA THR A 31 -7.86 6.22 1.13
C THR A 31 -6.38 6.21 1.51
N ALA A 32 -5.84 7.35 1.93
CA ALA A 32 -4.49 7.43 2.50
C ALA A 32 -4.51 8.00 3.92
N ILE A 33 -3.58 7.55 4.74
CA ILE A 33 -3.20 8.25 5.97
C ILE A 33 -1.95 9.07 5.66
N VAL A 34 -2.00 10.36 5.98
CA VAL A 34 -0.91 11.31 5.74
C VAL A 34 -0.09 11.44 7.02
N VAL A 35 1.22 11.22 6.90
CA VAL A 35 2.18 11.34 8.00
C VAL A 35 3.23 12.39 7.65
N THR A 36 3.24 13.48 8.40
CA THR A 36 4.19 14.59 8.26
C THR A 36 4.94 14.82 9.56
N GLY A 37 5.90 15.75 9.55
CA GLY A 37 6.70 16.12 10.72
C GLY A 37 8.16 15.69 10.59
N LYS A 38 9.00 16.26 11.45
CA LYS A 38 10.47 16.13 11.36
C LYS A 38 10.97 14.72 11.66
N GLU A 39 10.22 13.97 12.43
CA GLU A 39 10.62 12.64 12.93
C GLU A 39 9.84 11.50 12.25
N ASN A 40 9.12 11.77 11.16
CA ASN A 40 8.21 10.80 10.55
C ASN A 40 8.91 9.53 10.07
N THR A 41 10.10 9.63 9.45
CA THR A 41 10.87 8.47 9.00
C THR A 41 11.23 7.56 10.17
N THR A 42 11.86 8.11 11.22
CA THR A 42 12.30 7.32 12.38
C THR A 42 11.13 6.73 13.14
N TYR A 43 10.06 7.52 13.31
CA TYR A 43 8.83 7.08 13.94
C TYR A 43 8.20 5.90 13.17
N LEU A 44 8.00 6.03 11.86
CA LEU A 44 7.43 4.96 11.04
C LEU A 44 8.33 3.72 11.01
N ASN A 45 9.64 3.91 10.87
CA ASN A 45 10.61 2.81 10.86
C ASN A 45 10.62 2.01 12.17
N SER A 46 10.24 2.63 13.29
CA SER A 46 10.15 1.95 14.60
C SER A 46 8.89 1.11 14.79
N LEU A 47 7.85 1.35 13.99
CA LEU A 47 6.53 0.72 14.15
C LEU A 47 6.19 -0.27 13.04
N LEU A 48 6.72 -0.03 11.84
CA LEU A 48 6.35 -0.76 10.64
C LEU A 48 7.26 -1.94 10.38
N THR A 49 6.75 -2.95 9.67
CA THR A 49 7.46 -4.21 9.41
C THR A 49 8.61 -4.10 8.39
N ASN A 50 8.70 -2.98 7.67
CA ASN A 50 9.66 -2.79 6.58
C ASN A 50 10.54 -1.56 6.83
N ASP A 51 11.74 -1.58 6.25
CA ASP A 51 12.70 -0.46 6.32
C ASP A 51 12.17 0.76 5.54
N ILE A 52 11.76 1.79 6.29
CA ILE A 52 11.21 3.03 5.75
C ILE A 52 12.30 3.97 5.24
N THR A 53 13.56 3.76 5.66
CA THR A 53 14.69 4.61 5.26
C THR A 53 15.06 4.42 3.78
N GLN A 54 14.73 3.26 3.20
CA GLN A 54 14.97 2.96 1.78
C GLN A 54 13.91 3.53 0.83
N LEU A 55 12.82 4.10 1.37
CA LEU A 55 11.74 4.64 0.55
C LEU A 55 12.13 5.99 -0.05
N THR A 56 12.15 6.04 -1.38
CA THR A 56 12.40 7.26 -2.17
C THR A 56 11.08 7.79 -2.76
N ASP A 57 11.12 8.98 -3.35
CA ASP A 57 9.96 9.62 -3.98
C ASP A 57 9.41 8.88 -5.22
N GLU A 58 10.13 7.86 -5.70
CA GLU A 58 9.81 7.08 -6.89
C GLU A 58 9.38 5.66 -6.56
N LYS A 59 9.38 5.29 -5.28
CA LYS A 59 9.11 3.92 -4.83
C LYS A 59 7.92 3.88 -3.89
N ALA A 60 7.13 2.83 -4.07
CA ALA A 60 6.15 2.40 -3.10
C ALA A 60 6.58 1.04 -2.54
N GLN A 61 6.24 0.76 -1.28
CA GLN A 61 6.46 -0.57 -0.70
C GLN A 61 5.25 -1.01 0.12
N TYR A 62 5.08 -2.33 0.23
CA TYR A 62 4.13 -2.89 1.19
C TYR A 62 4.72 -2.79 2.60
N SER A 63 3.87 -2.46 3.57
CA SER A 63 4.23 -2.48 4.97
C SER A 63 3.05 -2.84 5.85
N GLY A 64 3.34 -3.29 7.07
CA GLY A 64 2.34 -3.62 8.07
C GLY A 64 2.58 -2.89 9.37
N LEU A 65 1.51 -2.61 10.10
CA LEU A 65 1.53 -2.20 11.50
C LEU A 65 1.16 -3.41 12.36
N CYS A 66 2.02 -3.75 13.32
CA CYS A 66 1.78 -4.85 14.25
C CYS A 66 1.48 -4.30 15.65
N ASN A 67 0.71 -5.07 16.43
CA ASN A 67 0.56 -4.80 17.85
C ASN A 67 1.80 -5.31 18.63
N PRO A 68 1.95 -4.95 19.92
CA PRO A 68 3.08 -5.41 20.74
C PRO A 68 3.20 -6.94 20.91
N LYS A 69 2.14 -7.70 20.58
CA LYS A 69 2.14 -9.18 20.57
C LYS A 69 2.53 -9.76 19.21
N GLY A 70 2.96 -8.92 18.26
CA GLY A 70 3.34 -9.34 16.91
C GLY A 70 2.17 -9.68 15.97
N ARG A 71 0.92 -9.38 16.34
CA ARG A 71 -0.23 -9.60 15.44
C ARG A 71 -0.41 -8.40 14.53
N LEU A 72 -0.63 -8.66 13.24
CA LEU A 72 -0.90 -7.62 12.24
C LEU A 72 -2.21 -6.90 12.57
N ILE A 73 -2.14 -5.57 12.72
CA ILE A 73 -3.29 -4.67 12.86
C ILE A 73 -3.80 -4.30 11.46
N ALA A 74 -2.89 -3.88 10.59
CA ALA A 74 -3.21 -3.48 9.22
C ALA A 74 -2.00 -3.65 8.30
N SER A 75 -2.25 -3.87 7.02
CA SER A 75 -1.28 -3.76 5.93
C SER A 75 -1.71 -2.68 4.94
N PHE A 76 -0.73 -2.05 4.30
CA PHE A 76 -0.96 -0.95 3.37
C PHE A 76 0.25 -0.78 2.45
N ILE A 77 0.04 0.01 1.39
CA ILE A 77 1.14 0.48 0.55
C ILE A 77 1.58 1.83 1.09
N ILE A 78 2.88 1.99 1.37
CA ILE A 78 3.46 3.27 1.77
C ILE A 78 4.23 3.89 0.61
N LEU A 79 3.98 5.17 0.37
CA LEU A 79 4.69 6.02 -0.59
C LEU A 79 5.26 7.24 0.14
N LYS A 80 6.35 7.77 -0.39
CA LYS A 80 6.94 9.03 0.06
C LYS A 80 6.81 10.07 -1.05
N LYS A 81 6.53 11.31 -0.67
CA LYS A 81 6.67 12.48 -1.54
C LYS A 81 7.31 13.60 -0.76
N ALA A 82 8.52 14.01 -1.14
CA ALA A 82 9.33 14.97 -0.41
C ALA A 82 9.47 14.58 1.07
N THR A 83 8.83 15.33 1.98
CA THR A 83 8.87 15.09 3.43
C THR A 83 7.61 14.43 3.97
N THR A 84 6.70 13.98 3.11
CA THR A 84 5.39 13.44 3.50
C THR A 84 5.29 11.97 3.13
N TYR A 85 4.80 11.16 4.06
CA TYR A 85 4.45 9.76 3.81
C TYR A 85 2.94 9.61 3.65
N TYR A 86 2.54 8.73 2.74
CA TYR A 86 1.16 8.37 2.47
C TYR A 86 1.02 6.86 2.64
N LEU A 87 0.13 6.42 3.52
CA LEU A 87 -0.17 5.02 3.77
C LEU A 87 -1.53 4.72 3.14
N VAL A 88 -1.52 4.12 1.95
CA VAL A 88 -2.72 3.78 1.17
C VAL A 88 -3.34 2.50 1.75
N ILE A 89 -4.55 2.64 2.27
CA ILE A 89 -5.25 1.63 3.07
C ILE A 89 -6.74 1.60 2.72
N ASP A 90 -7.42 0.51 3.09
CA ASP A 90 -8.87 0.47 3.09
C ASP A 90 -9.46 1.55 4.01
N LYS A 91 -10.44 2.28 3.48
CA LYS A 91 -11.10 3.41 4.13
C LYS A 91 -11.78 3.02 5.45
N SER A 92 -12.27 1.80 5.58
CA SER A 92 -12.89 1.30 6.82
C SER A 92 -11.88 1.16 7.97
N LEU A 93 -10.59 0.98 7.66
CA LEU A 93 -9.52 0.82 8.65
C LEU A 93 -8.80 2.12 9.00
N ALA A 94 -8.87 3.13 8.12
CA ALA A 94 -8.08 4.35 8.23
C ALA A 94 -8.19 5.03 9.60
N GLN A 95 -9.40 5.20 10.13
CA GLN A 95 -9.60 5.87 11.42
C GLN A 95 -9.01 5.08 12.60
N SER A 96 -9.16 3.74 12.59
CA SER A 96 -8.58 2.88 13.63
C SER A 96 -7.07 2.91 13.58
N VAL A 97 -6.47 2.82 12.39
CA VAL A 97 -5.02 2.85 12.22
C VAL A 97 -4.44 4.22 12.60
N VAL A 98 -5.12 5.33 12.30
CA VAL A 98 -4.72 6.66 12.79
C VAL A 98 -4.71 6.69 14.31
N ALA A 99 -5.73 6.15 14.97
CA ALA A 99 -5.78 6.09 16.44
C ALA A 99 -4.63 5.25 17.03
N ASP A 100 -4.33 4.10 16.42
CA ASP A 100 -3.22 3.24 16.84
C ASP A 100 -1.87 3.93 16.64
N LEU A 101 -1.63 4.55 15.48
CA LEU A 101 -0.42 5.32 15.23
C LEU A 101 -0.28 6.47 16.26
N LEU A 102 -1.32 7.27 16.46
CA LEU A 102 -1.31 8.34 17.45
C LEU A 102 -1.03 7.84 18.88
N ARG A 103 -1.52 6.66 19.24
CA ARG A 103 -1.22 6.02 20.54
C ARG A 103 0.28 5.74 20.70
N PHE A 104 0.97 5.41 19.61
CA PHE A 104 2.41 5.13 19.62
C PHE A 104 3.30 6.37 19.40
N ARG A 105 2.73 7.57 19.21
CA ARG A 105 3.45 8.82 18.86
C ARG A 105 4.45 9.33 19.91
N PHE A 106 4.50 8.79 21.12
CA PHE A 106 5.19 9.33 22.31
C PHE A 106 6.25 10.44 22.07
N ARG A 107 5.84 11.71 22.22
CA ARG A 107 6.63 12.95 22.00
C ARG A 107 7.23 13.18 20.60
N SER A 108 7.13 12.22 19.68
CA SER A 108 7.58 12.40 18.30
C SER A 108 6.86 13.58 17.64
N GLN A 109 7.65 14.42 16.98
CA GLN A 109 7.19 15.54 16.17
C GLN A 109 6.65 15.03 14.83
N VAL A 110 5.51 14.36 14.90
CA VAL A 110 4.79 13.81 13.75
C VAL A 110 3.31 14.18 13.80
N ASP A 111 2.74 14.53 12.66
CA ASP A 111 1.31 14.76 12.51
C ASP A 111 0.70 13.70 11.60
N ILE A 112 -0.39 13.09 12.06
CA ILE A 112 -0.99 11.89 11.47
C ILE A 112 -2.47 12.18 11.29
N THR A 113 -2.92 12.22 10.04
CA THR A 113 -4.31 12.54 9.69
C THR A 113 -4.79 11.67 8.53
N PRO A 114 -6.06 11.24 8.51
CA PRO A 114 -6.63 10.62 7.33
C PRO A 114 -6.78 11.67 6.22
N LEU A 115 -6.63 11.25 4.97
CA LEU A 115 -6.88 12.11 3.83
C LEU A 115 -8.36 12.51 3.80
N PRO A 116 -8.70 13.79 3.50
CA PRO A 116 -10.09 14.24 3.46
C PRO A 116 -10.92 13.46 2.43
N SER A 117 -12.23 13.39 2.64
CA SER A 117 -13.17 12.72 1.75
C SER A 117 -13.31 13.35 0.35
N SER A 118 -12.75 14.55 0.14
CA SER A 118 -12.66 15.21 -1.16
C SER A 118 -11.62 14.58 -2.10
N TYR A 119 -10.77 13.69 -1.59
CA TYR A 119 -9.78 12.97 -2.38
C TYR A 119 -10.27 11.56 -2.71
N CYS A 120 -9.90 11.06 -3.89
CA CYS A 120 -10.22 9.73 -4.37
C CYS A 120 -8.97 9.08 -4.97
N CYS A 121 -8.80 7.77 -4.73
CA CYS A 121 -7.77 6.96 -5.38
C CYS A 121 -8.27 6.45 -6.72
N TYR A 122 -7.45 6.55 -7.77
CA TYR A 122 -7.75 5.98 -9.08
C TYR A 122 -6.67 4.97 -9.46
N GLY A 123 -7.10 3.81 -9.95
CA GLY A 123 -6.24 2.83 -10.60
C GLY A 123 -6.18 3.13 -12.10
N LEU A 124 -4.97 3.22 -12.64
CA LEU A 124 -4.72 3.34 -14.07
C LEU A 124 -4.17 1.99 -14.53
N ASN A 125 -4.95 1.28 -15.34
CA ASN A 125 -4.44 0.13 -16.09
C ASN A 125 -4.12 0.62 -17.49
N MET A 126 -2.84 0.57 -17.88
CA MET A 126 -2.43 0.85 -19.25
C MET A 126 -1.83 -0.42 -19.85
N ALA A 127 -2.22 -0.73 -21.08
CA ALA A 127 -1.60 -1.83 -21.82
C ALA A 127 -0.14 -1.46 -22.09
N HIS A 128 0.79 -2.26 -21.60
CA HIS A 128 2.20 -2.11 -21.94
C HIS A 128 2.37 -2.62 -23.38
N THR A 129 2.75 -1.74 -24.30
CA THR A 129 3.10 -2.09 -25.69
C THR A 129 4.43 -2.80 -25.76
#